data_AF-A0A7S2BDQ5-F1
#
_entry.id   AF-A0A7S2BDQ5-F1
#
_cell.length_a   1.000
_cell.length_b   1.000
_cell.length_c   1.000
_cell.angle_alpha   90.00
_cell.angle_beta   90.00
_cell.angle_gamma   90.00
#
_symmetry.space_group_name_H-M   'P 1'
#
loop_
_entity.id
_entity.type
_entity.pdbx_description
1 polymer ?
#
loop_
_entity_poly.entity_id
_entity_poly.type
_entity_poly.pdbx_seq_one_letter_code
_entity_poly.pdbx_strand_id
1 'polypeptide(L)'
;LRVPTPNVSVVDLVVQVEKKTTAEEVNDAFRAASAAELDGILTVTDEPLVSIDFRCTDVSTSIDSALTMVMGDDMVKVVAWYDNEWGYTQRVVDLAELAAAKGEW
;
A
#
# COMPACT_ATOMS: atom_id res chain seq x y z
N LEU A 1 4.34 -7.29 -14.46
CA LEU A 1 4.96 -6.84 -15.73
C LEU A 1 6.27 -6.13 -15.39
N ARG A 2 7.39 -6.43 -16.05
CA ARG A 2 8.60 -5.60 -15.94
C ARG A 2 8.51 -4.50 -17.00
N VAL A 3 8.69 -3.26 -16.58
CA VAL A 3 8.70 -2.08 -17.46
C VAL A 3 10.04 -1.35 -17.32
N PRO A 4 10.44 -0.47 -18.26
CA PRO A 4 11.74 0.21 -18.25
C PRO A 4 11.84 1.34 -17.19
N THR A 5 11.49 1.06 -15.93
CA THR A 5 11.67 1.96 -14.79
C THR A 5 12.68 1.36 -13.81
N PRO A 6 13.68 2.13 -13.34
CA PRO A 6 14.75 1.58 -12.51
C PRO A 6 14.29 1.25 -11.08
N ASN A 7 13.32 2.01 -10.55
CA ASN A 7 12.78 1.84 -9.20
C ASN A 7 11.29 2.24 -9.21
N VAL A 8 10.63 1.93 -8.10
CA VAL A 8 9.21 2.03 -7.81
C VAL A 8 8.41 1.05 -8.65
N SER A 9 7.56 0.32 -7.94
CA SER A 9 6.69 -0.70 -8.49
C SER A 9 5.25 -0.47 -7.98
N VAL A 10 4.30 -1.17 -8.60
CA VAL A 10 2.88 -1.06 -8.25
C VAL A 10 2.24 -2.44 -8.23
N VAL A 11 1.33 -2.64 -7.28
CA VAL A 11 0.41 -3.78 -7.22
C VAL A 11 -0.91 -3.38 -7.87
N ASP A 12 -1.44 -4.28 -8.70
CA ASP A 12 -2.79 -4.21 -9.26
C ASP A 12 -3.54 -5.45 -8.75
N LEU A 13 -4.28 -5.29 -7.66
CA LEU A 13 -4.99 -6.37 -6.98
C LEU A 13 -6.45 -6.37 -7.41
N VAL A 14 -6.93 -7.50 -7.93
CA VAL A 14 -8.35 -7.74 -8.21
C VAL A 14 -8.82 -8.91 -7.37
N VAL A 15 -9.88 -8.71 -6.58
CA VAL A 15 -10.37 -9.69 -5.61
C VAL A 15 -11.89 -9.63 -5.50
N GLN A 16 -12.53 -10.79 -5.30
CA GLN A 16 -13.95 -10.86 -4.95
C GLN A 16 -14.08 -10.85 -3.42
N VAL A 17 -14.89 -9.94 -2.89
CA VAL A 17 -15.13 -9.78 -1.45
C VAL A 17 -16.46 -10.41 -1.04
N GLU A 18 -16.55 -10.91 0.19
CA GLU A 18 -17.77 -11.57 0.68
C GLU A 18 -18.91 -10.56 0.96
N LYS A 19 -18.55 -9.34 1.36
CA LYS A 19 -19.50 -8.28 1.68
C LYS A 19 -19.54 -7.27 0.54
N LYS A 20 -20.76 -7.02 0.04
CA LYS A 20 -20.99 -5.97 -0.96
C LYS A 20 -20.46 -4.62 -0.49
N THR A 21 -19.80 -3.89 -1.38
CA THR A 21 -19.07 -2.66 -1.04
C THR A 21 -19.08 -1.66 -2.19
N THR A 22 -18.64 -0.44 -1.89
CA THR A 22 -18.36 0.63 -2.84
C THR A 22 -16.87 1.02 -2.81
N ALA A 23 -16.41 1.76 -3.83
CA ALA A 23 -15.02 2.23 -3.85
C ALA A 23 -14.72 3.20 -2.69
N GLU A 24 -15.70 4.01 -2.29
CA GLU A 24 -15.61 4.90 -1.13
C GLU A 24 -15.41 4.11 0.17
N GLU A 25 -16.25 3.09 0.42
CA GLU A 25 -16.10 2.22 1.60
C GLU A 25 -14.75 1.48 1.65
N VAL A 26 -14.24 1.05 0.49
CA VAL A 26 -12.91 0.41 0.40
C VAL A 26 -11.81 1.42 0.73
N ASN A 27 -11.87 2.62 0.15
CA ASN A 27 -10.88 3.67 0.41
C ASN A 27 -10.92 4.12 1.88
N ASP A 28 -12.11 4.27 2.45
CA ASP A 28 -12.28 4.64 3.87
C ASP A 28 -11.74 3.57 4.80
N ALA A 29 -11.91 2.28 4.46
CA ALA A 29 -11.30 1.19 5.23
C ALA A 29 -9.76 1.29 5.22
N PHE A 30 -9.14 1.58 4.07
CA PHE A 30 -7.70 1.81 4.01
C PHE A 30 -7.25 3.04 4.78
N ARG A 31 -8.00 4.15 4.74
CA ARG A 31 -7.70 5.35 5.54
C ARG A 31 -7.79 5.09 7.03
N ALA A 32 -8.83 4.36 7.46
CA ALA A 32 -8.99 3.98 8.86
C ALA A 32 -7.82 3.10 9.33
N ALA A 33 -7.40 2.12 8.52
CA ALA A 33 -6.24 1.28 8.85
C ALA A 33 -4.93 2.08 8.87
N SER A 34 -4.73 2.98 7.89
CA SER A 34 -3.57 3.89 7.81
C SER A 34 -3.44 4.79 9.03
N ALA A 35 -4.55 5.28 9.58
CA ALA A 35 -4.55 6.13 10.78
C ALA A 35 -4.51 5.35 12.10
N ALA A 36 -4.50 4.02 12.06
CA ALA A 36 -4.57 3.15 13.23
C ALA A 36 -3.45 2.11 13.22
N GLU A 37 -3.78 0.84 13.01
CA GLU A 37 -2.84 -0.28 13.16
C GLU A 37 -1.73 -0.31 12.10
N LEU A 38 -1.92 0.37 10.97
CA LEU A 38 -0.94 0.47 9.88
C LEU A 38 -0.30 1.85 9.74
N ASP A 39 -0.36 2.68 10.79
CA ASP A 39 0.33 3.98 10.80
C ASP A 39 1.85 3.79 10.57
N GLY A 40 2.41 4.61 9.68
CA GLY A 40 3.80 4.49 9.20
C GLY A 40 4.08 3.31 8.25
N ILE A 41 3.12 2.39 8.04
CA ILE A 41 3.26 1.23 7.14
C ILE A 41 2.46 1.39 5.86
N LEU A 42 1.24 1.93 5.96
CA LEU A 42 0.32 2.16 4.84
C LEU A 42 -0.07 3.64 4.79
N THR A 43 -0.11 4.20 3.58
CA THR A 43 -0.72 5.51 3.31
C THR A 43 -1.78 5.40 2.24
N VAL A 44 -2.65 6.41 2.15
CA VAL A 44 -3.62 6.58 1.06
C VAL A 44 -3.41 7.96 0.45
N THR A 45 -3.33 8.04 -0.87
CA THR A 45 -3.21 9.31 -1.60
C THR A 45 -4.38 9.52 -2.54
N ASP A 46 -4.82 10.78 -2.64
CA ASP A 46 -5.84 11.27 -3.57
C ASP A 46 -5.23 12.09 -4.71
N GLU A 47 -3.91 12.31 -4.65
CA GLU A 47 -3.19 13.12 -5.63
C GLU A 47 -2.89 12.29 -6.88
N PRO A 48 -2.97 12.89 -8.09
CA PRO A 48 -2.68 12.20 -9.34
C PRO A 48 -1.17 12.02 -9.56
N LEU A 49 -0.53 11.24 -8.69
CA LEU A 49 0.90 10.98 -8.66
C LEU A 49 1.32 9.90 -9.66
N VAL A 50 2.62 9.84 -9.94
CA VAL A 50 3.24 8.82 -10.79
C VAL A 50 4.42 8.16 -10.08
N SER A 51 5.03 7.15 -10.70
CA SER A 51 6.03 6.30 -10.06
C SER A 51 7.17 7.07 -9.35
N ILE A 52 7.71 8.13 -9.97
CA ILE A 52 8.85 8.85 -9.38
C ILE A 52 8.50 9.58 -8.08
N ASP A 53 7.23 9.92 -7.87
CA ASP A 53 6.77 10.64 -6.68
C ASP A 53 6.79 9.76 -5.43
N PHE A 54 6.78 8.43 -5.59
CA PHE A 54 6.86 7.47 -4.49
C PHE A 54 8.29 7.05 -4.16
N ARG A 55 9.31 7.59 -4.83
CA ARG A 55 10.70 7.25 -4.55
C ARG A 55 11.10 7.70 -3.14
N CYS A 56 11.82 6.85 -2.42
CA CYS A 56 12.26 7.10 -1.04
C CYS A 56 11.10 7.34 -0.06
N THR A 57 9.95 6.70 -0.29
CA THR A 57 8.85 6.67 0.68
C THR A 57 9.12 5.63 1.76
N ASP A 58 9.03 6.03 3.03
CA ASP A 58 9.35 5.15 4.18
C ASP A 58 8.26 4.10 4.48
N VAL A 59 7.08 4.27 3.89
CA VAL A 59 5.95 3.34 4.04
C VAL A 59 6.13 2.12 3.15
N SER A 60 5.49 1.01 3.52
CA SER A 60 5.53 -0.21 2.72
C SER A 60 4.65 -0.12 1.49
N THR A 61 3.56 0.64 1.57
CA THR A 61 2.67 0.83 0.44
C THR A 61 1.85 2.11 0.55
N SER A 62 1.48 2.65 -0.61
CA SER A 62 0.58 3.80 -0.75
C SER A 62 -0.57 3.43 -1.67
N ILE A 63 -1.79 3.41 -1.14
CA ILE A 63 -3.02 3.14 -1.91
C ILE A 63 -3.36 4.37 -2.75
N ASP A 64 -3.58 4.14 -4.04
CA ASP A 64 -4.05 5.16 -4.97
C ASP A 64 -5.59 5.14 -4.99
N SER A 65 -6.20 6.02 -4.20
CA SER A 65 -7.65 6.01 -3.94
C SER A 65 -8.46 6.28 -5.22
N ALA A 66 -7.89 7.06 -6.15
CA ALA A 66 -8.52 7.45 -7.39
C ALA A 66 -8.61 6.28 -8.39
N LEU A 67 -7.77 5.25 -8.21
CA LEU A 67 -7.74 4.05 -9.04
C LEU A 67 -8.50 2.85 -8.43
N THR A 68 -9.05 2.99 -7.22
CA THR A 68 -9.92 1.99 -6.63
C THR A 68 -11.22 1.86 -7.43
N MET A 69 -11.57 0.63 -7.78
CA MET A 69 -12.78 0.32 -8.54
C MET A 69 -13.56 -0.82 -7.91
N VAL A 70 -14.88 -0.76 -7.99
CA VAL A 70 -15.76 -1.88 -7.67
C VAL A 70 -16.62 -2.19 -8.90
N MET A 71 -16.51 -3.41 -9.40
CA MET A 71 -17.26 -3.91 -10.55
C MET A 71 -18.41 -4.78 -10.05
N GLY A 72 -19.64 -4.41 -10.40
CA GLY A 72 -20.82 -4.99 -9.76
C GLY A 72 -20.95 -4.45 -8.34
N ASP A 73 -21.01 -5.35 -7.35
CA ASP A 73 -21.06 -4.99 -5.93
C ASP A 73 -20.03 -5.73 -5.06
N ASP A 74 -19.28 -6.68 -5.60
CA ASP A 74 -18.39 -7.55 -4.84
C ASP A 74 -17.01 -7.79 -5.47
N MET A 75 -16.73 -7.28 -6.68
CA MET A 75 -15.40 -7.41 -7.29
C MET A 75 -14.62 -6.11 -7.18
N VAL A 76 -13.64 -6.09 -6.28
CA VAL A 76 -12.83 -4.91 -5.94
C VAL A 76 -11.49 -4.96 -6.66
N LYS A 77 -11.09 -3.83 -7.23
CA LYS A 77 -9.73 -3.58 -7.71
C LYS A 77 -9.09 -2.46 -6.90
N VAL A 78 -7.86 -2.69 -6.43
CA VAL A 78 -7.04 -1.70 -5.70
C VAL A 78 -5.67 -1.59 -6.37
N VAL A 79 -5.19 -0.36 -6.49
CA VAL A 79 -3.84 -0.06 -6.96
C VAL A 79 -3.00 0.47 -5.81
N ALA A 80 -1.81 -0.09 -5.62
CA ALA A 80 -0.96 0.23 -4.48
C ALA A 80 0.51 0.37 -4.91
N TRP A 81 1.07 1.57 -4.72
CA TRP A 81 2.45 1.90 -5.04
C TRP A 81 3.40 1.48 -3.93
N TYR A 82 4.65 1.19 -4.27
CA TYR A 82 5.72 0.97 -3.31
C TYR A 82 7.10 1.20 -3.95
N ASP A 83 8.00 1.83 -3.19
CA ASP A 83 9.43 1.81 -3.51
C ASP A 83 10.00 0.44 -3.14
N ASN A 84 10.32 -0.36 -4.16
CA ASN A 84 10.78 -1.75 -3.97
C ASN A 84 12.20 -1.85 -3.42
N GLU A 85 12.95 -0.75 -3.33
CA GLU A 85 14.25 -0.68 -2.68
C GLU A 85 14.14 -0.10 -1.26
N TRP A 86 13.50 1.06 -1.14
CA TRP A 86 13.52 1.85 0.09
C TRP A 86 12.53 1.35 1.16
N GLY A 87 11.24 1.27 0.83
CA GLY A 87 10.21 0.89 1.80
C GLY A 87 10.43 -0.51 2.36
N TYR A 88 10.92 -1.44 1.54
CA TYR A 88 11.33 -2.77 2.01
C TYR A 88 12.53 -2.72 2.97
N THR A 89 13.54 -1.90 2.66
CA THR A 89 14.71 -1.74 3.53
C THR A 89 14.32 -1.18 4.90
N GLN A 90 13.38 -0.21 4.95
CA GLN A 90 12.84 0.28 6.23
C GLN A 90 12.23 -0.86 7.05
N ARG A 91 11.41 -1.73 6.45
CA ARG A 91 10.83 -2.88 7.15
C ARG A 91 11.85 -3.89 7.66
N VAL A 92 12.98 -4.06 6.96
CA VAL A 92 14.08 -4.91 7.44
C VAL A 92 14.73 -4.32 8.69
N VAL A 93 14.91 -3.00 8.74
CA VAL A 93 15.41 -2.30 9.94
C VAL A 93 14.41 -2.43 11.09
N ASP A 94 13.12 -2.16 10.84
CA ASP A 94 12.06 -2.29 11.85
C ASP A 94 12.02 -3.70 12.46
N LEU A 95 12.15 -4.74 11.61
CA LEU A 95 12.18 -6.13 12.05
C LEU A 95 13.41 -6.42 12.91
N ALA A 96 14.58 -5.90 12.54
CA ALA A 96 15.80 -6.04 13.33
C ALA A 96 15.64 -5.37 14.70
N GLU A 97 15.09 -4.16 14.78
CA GLU A 97 14.82 -3.50 16.05
C GLU A 97 13.81 -4.28 16.92
N LEU A 98 12.78 -4.85 16.30
CA LEU A 98 11.81 -5.69 17.00
C LEU A 98 12.45 -6.96 17.58
N ALA A 99 13.30 -7.64 16.82
CA ALA A 99 14.07 -8.77 17.31
C ALA A 99 14.98 -8.34 18.47
N ALA A 100 15.64 -7.17 18.38
CA ALA A 100 16.49 -6.55 19.42
C ALA A 100 15.73 -6.40 20.72
N ALA A 101 14.55 -5.81 20.65
CA ALA A 101 13.70 -5.59 21.80
C ALA A 101 13.20 -6.90 22.45
N LYS A 102 12.98 -7.96 21.66
CA LYS A 102 12.47 -9.25 22.16
C LYS A 102 13.55 -10.15 22.77
N GLY A 103 14.83 -9.84 22.59
CA GLY A 103 15.93 -10.66 23.10
C GLY A 103 16.10 -12.01 22.39
N GLU A 104 15.52 -12.16 21.20
CA GLU A 104 15.64 -13.36 20.35
C GLU A 104 16.86 -13.26 19.42
N TRP A 105 18.06 -13.13 20.00
CA TRP A 105 19.36 -13.14 19.29
C TRP A 105 20.25 -14.28 19.72
#